data_AF-A0A439RCN5-F1
#
_entry.id   AF-A0A439RCN5-F1
#
_cell.length_a   1.000
_cell.length_b   1.000
_cell.length_c   1.000
_cell.angle_alpha   90.00
_cell.angle_beta   90.00
_cell.angle_gamma   90.00
#
_symmetry.space_group_name_H-M   'P 1'
#
loop_
_entity.id
_entity.type
_entity.pdbx_description
1 polymer ?
#
loop_
_entity_poly.entity_id
_entity_poly.type
_entity_poly.pdbx_seq_one_letter_code
_entity_poly.pdbx_strand_id
1 'polypeptide(L)' 'MPFAIQRKGKVITTLEEGEEWVVVGKKILITKPNDGTHSREITVPKDDAEGIVEVWLGGA' A
#
# COMPACT_ATOMS: atom_id res chain seq x y z
N MET A 1 0.84 -12.79 -6.86
CA MET A 1 2.21 -12.48 -6.31
C MET A 1 2.15 -11.16 -5.55
N PRO A 2 2.77 -11.02 -4.36
CA PRO A 2 2.57 -9.85 -3.50
C PRO A 2 3.39 -8.64 -3.98
N PHE A 3 2.79 -7.46 -3.95
CA PHE A 3 3.53 -6.19 -4.05
C PHE A 3 3.81 -5.68 -2.64
N ALA A 4 4.87 -4.90 -2.45
CA ALA A 4 5.11 -4.18 -1.20
C ALA A 4 4.86 -2.70 -1.40
N ILE A 5 4.18 -2.08 -0.45
CA ILE A 5 4.25 -0.63 -0.32
C ILE A 5 5.45 -0.32 0.58
N GLN A 6 6.38 0.46 0.05
CA GLN A 6 7.55 0.93 0.76
C GLN A 6 7.46 2.42 1.03
N ARG A 7 8.06 2.83 2.15
CA ARG A 7 8.28 4.23 2.51
C ARG A 7 9.75 4.41 2.84
N LYS A 8 10.44 5.27 2.09
CA LYS A 8 11.89 5.55 2.26
C LYS A 8 12.73 4.25 2.37
N GLY A 9 12.43 3.27 1.51
CA GLY A 9 13.11 1.96 1.48
C GLY A 9 12.71 0.96 2.56
N LYS A 10 11.77 1.29 3.45
CA LYS A 10 11.21 0.35 4.43
C LYS A 10 9.83 -0.13 3.98
N VAL A 11 9.62 -1.45 3.95
CA VAL A 11 8.30 -2.04 3.72
C VAL A 11 7.38 -1.64 4.87
N ILE A 12 6.26 -1.00 4.52
CA ILE A 12 5.22 -0.61 5.49
C ILE A 12 4.02 -1.56 5.44
N THR A 13 3.75 -2.16 4.29
CA THR A 13 2.74 -3.20 4.13
C THR A 13 2.98 -3.99 2.84
N THR A 14 2.26 -5.09 2.69
CA THR A 14 2.22 -5.90 1.48
C THR A 14 0.80 -5.94 0.93
N LEU A 15 0.68 -5.88 -0.39
CA LEU A 15 -0.56 -6.07 -1.12
C LEU A 15 -0.72 -7.55 -1.45
N GLU A 16 -1.90 -8.07 -1.14
CA GLU A 16 -2.37 -9.37 -1.57
C GLU A 16 -2.83 -9.32 -3.03
N GLU A 17 -3.06 -10.49 -3.61
CA GLU A 17 -3.48 -10.57 -5.01
C GLU A 17 -4.87 -9.95 -5.21
N GLY A 18 -4.91 -8.99 -6.14
CA GLY A 18 -6.11 -8.21 -6.46
C GLY A 18 -6.39 -7.05 -5.50
N GLU A 19 -5.53 -6.79 -4.51
CA GLU A 19 -5.59 -5.54 -3.75
C GLU A 19 -5.04 -4.38 -4.58
N GLU A 20 -5.73 -3.25 -4.52
CA GLU A 20 -5.32 -1.95 -5.05
C GLU A 20 -5.17 -0.97 -3.89
N TRP A 21 -4.37 0.07 -4.07
CA TRP A 21 -4.16 1.08 -3.03
C TRP A 21 -4.14 2.50 -3.57
N VAL A 22 -4.50 3.44 -2.70
CA VAL A 22 -4.50 4.87 -3.00
C VAL A 22 -4.13 5.66 -1.75
N VAL A 23 -3.42 6.78 -1.94
CA VAL A 23 -3.13 7.72 -0.85
C VAL A 23 -4.29 8.71 -0.71
N VAL A 24 -4.92 8.73 0.45
CA VAL A 24 -6.00 9.66 0.81
C VAL A 24 -5.55 10.50 1.99
N GLY A 25 -5.10 11.72 1.72
CA GLY A 25 -4.56 12.63 2.73
C GLY A 25 -3.32 12.05 3.42
N LYS A 26 -3.47 11.56 4.65
CA LYS A 26 -2.38 10.97 5.47
C LYS A 26 -2.57 9.47 5.71
N LYS A 27 -3.36 8.83 4.86
CA LYS A 27 -3.66 7.41 4.96
C LYS A 27 -3.43 6.76 3.61
N ILE A 28 -3.03 5.52 3.66
CA ILE A 28 -3.09 4.61 2.52
C ILE A 28 -4.35 3.79 2.70
N LEU A 29 -5.25 3.87 1.73
CA LEU A 29 -6.42 3.04 1.65
C LEU A 29 -6.09 1.89 0.70
N ILE A 30 -6.27 0.66 1.15
CA ILE A 30 -6.11 -0.56 0.37
C ILE A 30 -7.47 -1.21 0.24
N THR A 31 -7.89 -1.50 -0.98
CA THR A 31 -9.21 -2.06 -1.30
C THR A 31 -9.06 -3.19 -2.28
N LYS A 32 -10.02 -4.11 -2.29
CA LYS A 32 -10.12 -5.12 -3.34
C LYS A 32 -11.31 -4.77 -4.25
N PRO A 33 -11.11 -4.35 -5.51
CA PRO A 33 -12.21 -3.93 -6.37
C PRO A 33 -13.29 -5.01 -6.56
N ASN A 34 -12.87 -6.28 -6.49
CA ASN A 34 -13.74 -7.44 -6.63
C ASN A 34 -14.41 -7.87 -5.30
N ASP A 35 -14.09 -7.23 -4.18
CA ASP A 35 -14.69 -7.49 -2.87
C ASP A 35 -14.91 -6.17 -2.11
N GLY A 36 -16.13 -5.63 -2.23
CA GLY A 36 -16.51 -4.36 -1.60
C GLY A 36 -16.53 -4.38 -0.07
N THR A 37 -16.32 -5.53 0.57
CA THR A 37 -16.17 -5.64 2.03
C THR A 37 -14.71 -5.61 2.48
N HIS A 38 -13.77 -5.82 1.54
CA HIS A 38 -12.35 -5.85 1.83
C HIS A 38 -11.74 -4.46 1.67
N SER A 39 -11.56 -3.79 2.80
CA SER A 39 -10.82 -2.53 2.89
C SER A 39 -9.93 -2.51 4.12
N ARG A 40 -8.74 -1.92 3.98
CA ARG A 40 -7.75 -1.74 5.05
C ARG A 40 -7.17 -0.34 4.95
N GLU A 41 -7.06 0.31 6.09
CA GLU A 41 -6.45 1.64 6.21
C GLU A 41 -5.13 1.56 6.96
N ILE A 42 -4.13 2.26 6.43
CA ILE A 42 -2.83 2.40 7.07
C ILE A 42 -2.57 3.89 7.27
N THR A 43 -2.37 4.28 8.53
CA THR A 43 -2.05 5.68 8.85
C THR A 43 -0.58 5.96 8.55
N VAL A 44 -0.33 6.95 7.70
CA VAL A 44 1.02 7.45 7.41
C VAL A 44 1.29 8.66 8.32
N PRO A 45 2.45 8.72 9.00
CA PRO A 45 2.86 9.90 9.75
C PRO A 45 2.85 11.16 8.89
N LYS A 46 2.39 12.27 9.50
CA LYS A 46 1.98 13.54 8.87
C LYS A 46 3.02 14.23 7.98
N ASP A 47 4.29 13.87 8.11
CA ASP A 47 5.42 14.56 7.46
C ASP A 47 6.13 13.71 6.39
N ASP A 48 5.51 12.60 5.95
CA ASP A 48 6.20 11.60 5.11
C ASP A 48 5.31 10.89 4.07
N ALA A 49 4.30 11.59 3.54
CA ALA A 49 3.62 11.10 2.34
C ALA A 49 4.57 11.13 1.11
N GLU A 50 5.60 11.99 1.15
CA GLU A 50 6.67 12.01 0.16
C GLU A 50 7.56 10.76 0.29
N GLY A 51 7.62 9.97 -0.79
CA GLY A 51 8.44 8.75 -0.86
C GLY A 51 7.71 7.45 -0.52
N ILE A 52 6.38 7.43 -0.60
CA ILE A 52 5.60 6.19 -0.69
C ILE A 52 5.69 5.67 -2.13
N VAL A 53 6.15 4.44 -2.30
CA VAL A 53 6.27 3.77 -3.59
C VAL A 53 5.76 2.34 -3.49
N GLU A 54 5.11 1.86 -4.55
CA GLU A 54 4.85 0.43 -4.72
C GLU A 54 6.08 -0.22 -5.35
N VAL A 55 6.49 -1.35 -4.78
CA VAL A 55 7.63 -2.13 -5.25
C VAL A 55 7.17 -3.56 -5.47
N TRP A 56 7.44 -4.07 -6.66
CA TRP A 56 7.22 -5.48 -6.98
C TRP A 56 8.20 -6.36 -6.20
N LEU A 57 7.71 -7.41 -5.51
CA LEU A 57 8.55 -8.29 -4.68
C LEU A 57 9.07 -9.54 -5.42
N GLY A 58 8.73 -9.75 -6.69
CA GLY A 58 9.48 -10.68 -7.55
C GLY A 58 10.60 -9.90 -8.26
N GLY A 59 11.66 -10.44 -8.84
CA GLY A 59 12.31 -11.74 -8.78
C GLY A 59 13.70 -11.49 -9.39
N ALA A 60 14.75 -11.89 -8.70
CA ALA A 60 16.05 -12.17 -9.32
C ALA A 60 16.01 -13.55 -9.97
#